data_AF-A0A964EVG0-F1
#
_entry.id   AF-A0A964EVG0-F1
#
_cell.length_a   1.000
_cell.length_b   1.000
_cell.length_c   1.000
_cell.angle_alpha   90.00
_cell.angle_beta   90.00
_cell.angle_gamma   90.00
#
_symmetry.space_group_name_H-M   'P 1'
#
loop_
_entity.id
_entity.type
_entity.pdbx_description
1 polymer ?
#
loop_
_entity_poly.entity_id
_entity_poly.type
_entity_poly.pdbx_seq_one_letter_code
_entity_poly.pdbx_strand_id
1 'polypeptide(L)'
;MPLFVLYVLLPYVLPVPPAPGLIRPKRELRNYTCERMSIQDGVRRYPGQVSPPEPRGDWYERSVVVCQERMLRLGLRDNLDDVILLSLEDRATELAGFASALGPALADHTWLVEVYYPSAPVSEKIDFATKNALMAEGLKVSDRAPRLGVGDVQVLTRMPPELAYPSACQRYYANGSLGEQDALLAVVHLDPRETALHAGLCAQGRWTWLR
;
A
#
# COMPACT_ATOMS: atom_id res chain seq x y z
N MET A 1 -37.51 38.71 -1.33
CA MET A 1 -36.45 38.80 -2.36
C MET A 1 -34.98 38.79 -1.82
N PRO A 2 -34.60 38.21 -0.65
CA PRO A 2 -33.18 38.09 -0.29
C PRO A 2 -32.56 36.70 -0.56
N LEU A 3 -33.37 35.66 -0.72
CA LEU A 3 -32.91 34.27 -0.88
C LEU A 3 -32.29 33.96 -2.26
N PHE A 4 -32.68 34.69 -3.30
CA PHE A 4 -32.19 34.45 -4.67
C PHE A 4 -30.74 34.90 -4.89
N VAL A 5 -30.30 35.95 -4.19
CA VAL A 5 -28.93 36.49 -4.33
C VAL A 5 -27.90 35.55 -3.70
N LEU A 6 -28.27 34.83 -2.64
CA LEU A 6 -27.39 33.89 -1.94
C LEU A 6 -27.02 32.68 -2.83
N TYR A 7 -27.99 32.16 -3.58
CA TYR A 7 -27.81 30.99 -4.45
C TYR A 7 -26.91 31.27 -5.67
N VAL A 8 -26.94 32.50 -6.19
CA VAL A 8 -26.13 32.89 -7.35
C VAL A 8 -24.65 33.10 -6.99
N LEU A 9 -24.37 33.52 -5.74
CA LEU A 9 -23.00 33.77 -5.27
C LEU A 9 -22.30 32.53 -4.67
N LEU A 10 -23.08 31.55 -4.21
CA LEU A 10 -22.59 30.28 -3.64
C LEU A 10 -21.48 29.56 -4.45
N PRO A 11 -21.57 29.40 -5.78
CA PRO A 11 -20.50 28.73 -6.55
C PRO A 11 -19.19 29.50 -6.62
N TYR A 12 -19.21 30.82 -6.39
CA TYR A 12 -18.00 31.66 -6.33
C TYR A 12 -17.35 31.64 -4.94
N VAL A 13 -18.15 31.41 -3.89
CA VAL A 13 -17.68 31.31 -2.50
C VAL A 13 -17.16 29.90 -2.20
N LEU A 14 -17.78 28.86 -2.78
CA LEU A 14 -17.42 27.45 -2.64
C LEU A 14 -17.16 26.80 -4.01
N PRO A 15 -16.10 27.18 -4.74
CA PRO A 15 -15.80 26.59 -6.03
C PRO A 15 -15.51 25.09 -5.92
N VAL A 16 -16.09 24.33 -6.85
CA VAL A 16 -15.69 22.93 -7.12
C VAL A 16 -14.30 22.97 -7.76
N PRO A 17 -13.38 22.06 -7.40
CA PRO A 17 -12.03 22.08 -7.98
C PRO A 17 -12.10 22.04 -9.51
N PRO A 18 -11.20 22.73 -10.25
CA PRO A 18 -9.90 23.25 -9.80
C PRO A 18 -9.85 24.72 -9.38
N ALA A 19 -10.96 25.43 -9.24
CA ALA A 19 -10.90 26.88 -8.99
C ALA A 19 -10.54 27.21 -7.51
N PRO A 20 -9.55 28.09 -7.25
CA PRO A 20 -9.29 28.59 -5.90
C PRO A 20 -10.45 29.46 -5.42
N GLY A 21 -10.83 29.32 -4.15
CA GLY A 21 -11.89 30.10 -3.52
C GLY A 21 -11.40 30.90 -2.32
N LEU A 22 -12.28 31.71 -1.72
CA LEU A 22 -12.00 32.46 -0.50
C LEU A 22 -11.62 31.56 0.70
N ILE A 23 -12.12 30.32 0.71
CA ILE A 23 -11.98 29.36 1.82
C ILE A 23 -10.92 28.29 1.52
N ARG A 24 -10.49 28.13 0.25
CA ARG A 24 -9.52 27.11 -0.17
C ARG A 24 -8.23 27.74 -0.69
N PRO A 25 -7.13 27.73 0.08
CA PRO A 25 -5.86 28.30 -0.36
C PRO A 25 -5.25 27.52 -1.53
N LYS A 26 -4.44 28.20 -2.36
CA LYS A 26 -3.74 27.59 -3.51
C LYS A 26 -2.90 26.35 -3.17
N ARG A 27 -2.46 26.21 -1.91
CA ARG A 27 -1.71 25.05 -1.42
C ARG A 27 -2.55 23.77 -1.45
N GLU A 28 -3.84 23.84 -1.12
CA GLU A 28 -4.75 22.69 -1.14
C GLU A 28 -5.00 22.18 -2.57
N LEU A 29 -5.00 23.08 -3.57
CA LEU A 29 -5.17 22.69 -4.97
C LEU A 29 -4.02 21.82 -5.51
N ARG A 30 -2.82 21.89 -4.91
CA ARG A 30 -1.70 21.01 -5.27
C ARG A 30 -1.94 19.55 -4.91
N ASN A 31 -2.89 19.30 -4.01
CA ASN A 31 -3.30 17.96 -3.62
C ASN A 31 -4.37 17.40 -4.56
N TYR A 32 -4.66 18.01 -5.71
CA TYR A 32 -5.61 17.46 -6.69
C TYR A 32 -4.90 17.12 -8.01
N THR A 33 -5.25 15.97 -8.59
CA THR A 33 -4.94 15.62 -9.98
C THR A 33 -6.19 15.85 -10.80
N CYS A 34 -6.09 16.69 -11.81
CA CYS A 34 -7.21 17.04 -12.67
C CYS A 34 -6.98 16.50 -14.08
N GLU A 35 -7.97 15.78 -14.59
CA GLU A 35 -7.97 15.28 -15.96
C GLU A 35 -9.09 15.95 -16.74
N ARG A 36 -8.79 16.37 -17.97
CA ARG A 36 -9.78 16.87 -18.93
C ARG A 36 -10.27 15.70 -19.77
N MET A 37 -11.57 15.47 -19.78
CA MET A 37 -12.19 14.36 -20.52
C MET A 37 -13.48 14.79 -21.22
N SER A 38 -13.98 13.92 -22.11
CA SER A 38 -15.28 14.11 -22.73
C SER A 38 -16.39 14.03 -21.67
N ILE A 39 -17.52 14.70 -21.91
CA ILE A 39 -18.68 14.59 -21.01
C ILE A 39 -19.15 13.14 -20.90
N GLN A 40 -19.12 12.39 -22.00
CA GLN A 40 -19.55 10.97 -22.03
C GLN A 40 -18.66 10.11 -21.12
N ASP A 41 -17.34 10.28 -21.19
CA ASP A 41 -16.41 9.56 -20.32
C ASP A 41 -16.54 10.00 -18.85
N GLY A 42 -16.76 11.30 -18.62
CA GLY A 42 -16.99 11.85 -17.29
C GLY A 42 -18.23 11.29 -16.61
N VAL A 43 -19.36 11.21 -17.33
CA VAL A 43 -20.62 10.63 -16.83
C VAL A 43 -20.46 9.14 -16.55
N ARG A 44 -19.72 8.43 -17.41
CA ARG A 44 -19.46 6.99 -17.27
C ARG A 44 -18.56 6.68 -16.07
N ARG A 45 -17.48 7.44 -15.87
CA ARG A 45 -16.53 7.22 -14.76
C ARG A 45 -16.97 7.83 -13.43
N TYR A 46 -17.72 8.93 -13.46
CA TYR A 46 -18.10 9.70 -12.27
C TYR A 46 -19.59 10.06 -12.27
N PRO A 47 -20.48 9.06 -12.17
CA PRO A 47 -21.92 9.30 -12.17
C PRO A 47 -22.31 10.19 -10.99
N GLY A 48 -23.07 11.24 -11.26
CA GLY A 48 -23.53 12.21 -10.24
C GLY A 48 -22.55 13.37 -9.95
N GLN A 49 -21.29 13.28 -10.39
CA GLN A 49 -20.35 14.42 -10.36
C GLN A 49 -20.33 15.18 -11.69
N VAL A 50 -20.55 14.46 -12.81
CA VAL A 50 -20.68 15.04 -14.14
C VAL A 50 -22.13 14.89 -14.60
N SER A 51 -22.77 16.01 -14.92
CA SER A 51 -24.13 15.98 -15.47
C SER A 51 -24.13 15.40 -16.89
N PRO A 52 -25.10 14.54 -17.23
CA PRO A 52 -25.25 14.03 -18.58
C PRO A 52 -25.53 15.18 -19.56
N PRO A 53 -25.13 15.03 -20.84
CA PRO A 53 -25.46 16.01 -21.85
C PRO A 53 -26.99 16.10 -22.01
N GLU A 54 -27.49 17.29 -22.31
CA GLU A 54 -28.93 17.48 -22.50
C GLU A 54 -29.46 16.63 -23.67
N PRO A 55 -30.74 16.21 -23.63
CA PRO A 55 -31.30 15.28 -24.62
C PRO A 55 -31.26 15.76 -26.06
N ARG A 56 -31.13 17.07 -26.30
CA ARG A 56 -31.02 17.65 -27.66
C ARG A 56 -29.57 17.79 -28.15
N GLY A 57 -28.61 17.25 -27.40
CA GLY A 57 -27.19 17.43 -27.67
C GLY A 57 -26.72 18.84 -27.31
N ASP A 58 -25.44 18.95 -27.00
CA ASP A 58 -24.77 20.23 -26.82
C ASP A 58 -24.24 20.66 -28.20
N TRP A 59 -24.50 21.90 -28.63
CA TRP A 59 -24.09 22.39 -29.96
C TRP A 59 -22.56 22.59 -30.10
N TYR A 60 -21.79 22.23 -29.06
CA TYR A 60 -20.34 22.39 -28.96
C TYR A 60 -19.72 21.19 -28.27
N GLU A 61 -18.55 20.75 -28.73
CA GLU A 61 -17.73 19.76 -28.02
C GLU A 61 -17.18 20.39 -26.73
N ARG A 62 -17.87 20.17 -25.63
CA ARG A 62 -17.43 20.58 -24.29
C ARG A 62 -16.65 19.45 -23.64
N SER A 63 -15.54 19.81 -23.02
CA SER A 63 -14.79 18.92 -22.13
C SER A 63 -15.08 19.29 -20.69
N VAL A 64 -15.11 18.29 -19.82
CA VAL A 64 -15.21 18.47 -18.37
C VAL A 64 -13.84 18.23 -17.75
N VAL A 65 -13.49 19.07 -16.77
CA VAL A 65 -12.31 18.84 -15.94
C VAL A 65 -12.78 18.19 -14.65
N VAL A 66 -12.36 16.95 -14.43
CA VAL A 66 -12.64 16.22 -13.18
C VAL A 66 -11.37 16.20 -12.36
N CYS A 67 -11.43 16.71 -11.15
CA CYS A 67 -10.30 16.77 -10.23
C CYS A 67 -10.53 15.79 -9.08
N GLN A 68 -9.53 14.94 -8.85
CA GLN A 68 -9.49 14.00 -7.74
C GLN A 68 -8.42 14.42 -6.75
N GLU A 69 -8.71 14.27 -5.46
CA GLU A 69 -7.73 14.52 -4.41
C GLU A 69 -6.65 13.42 -4.46
N ARG A 70 -5.38 13.79 -4.63
CA ARG A 70 -4.18 12.94 -4.59
C ARG A 70 -3.95 12.32 -3.21
N MET A 71 -4.43 12.97 -2.16
CA MET A 71 -4.35 12.48 -0.79
C MET A 71 -5.73 11.97 -0.37
N LEU A 72 -5.77 10.74 0.13
CA LEU A 72 -6.89 10.28 0.94
C LEU A 72 -7.05 11.27 2.09
N ARG A 73 -8.25 11.84 2.27
CA ARG A 73 -8.55 12.68 3.44
C ARG A 73 -8.13 11.93 4.70
N LEU A 74 -7.50 12.63 5.65
CA LEU A 74 -7.29 12.14 7.01
C LEU A 74 -8.61 11.51 7.52
N GLY A 75 -8.59 10.21 7.85
CA GLY A 75 -9.76 9.43 8.28
C GLY A 75 -10.41 8.53 7.21
N LEU A 76 -9.91 8.47 5.96
CA LEU A 76 -10.30 7.44 4.97
C LEU A 76 -9.38 6.20 5.00
N ARG A 77 -8.22 6.30 5.68
CA ARG A 77 -7.34 5.18 5.99
C ARG A 77 -7.47 4.86 7.47
N ASP A 78 -7.25 3.61 7.83
CA ASP A 78 -7.16 3.24 9.24
C ASP A 78 -6.01 4.01 9.88
N ASN A 79 -6.22 4.57 11.08
CA ASN A 79 -5.18 5.28 11.82
C ASN A 79 -3.94 4.40 12.02
N LEU A 80 -4.16 3.09 12.09
CA LEU A 80 -3.10 2.10 12.15
C LEU A 80 -2.19 2.14 10.90
N ASP A 81 -2.78 2.13 9.70
CA ASP A 81 -2.04 2.14 8.44
C ASP A 81 -1.16 3.38 8.32
N ASP A 82 -1.66 4.54 8.75
CA ASP A 82 -0.90 5.79 8.70
C ASP A 82 0.29 5.76 9.67
N VAL A 83 0.14 5.20 10.86
CA VAL A 83 1.26 5.03 11.82
C VAL A 83 2.32 4.07 11.28
N ILE A 84 1.90 2.95 10.67
CA ILE A 84 2.81 2.00 10.03
C ILE A 84 3.61 2.69 8.93
N LEU A 85 2.94 3.47 8.07
CA LEU A 85 3.61 4.13 6.96
C LEU A 85 4.53 5.29 7.36
N LEU A 86 4.19 6.03 8.42
CA LEU A 86 5.03 7.12 8.92
C LEU A 86 6.37 6.63 9.46
N SER A 87 6.42 5.40 9.99
CA SER A 87 7.62 4.79 10.56
C SER A 87 8.25 3.71 9.67
N LEU A 88 7.78 3.59 8.43
CA LEU A 88 8.11 2.46 7.57
C LEU A 88 9.58 2.41 7.18
N GLU A 89 10.18 3.56 6.84
CA GLU A 89 11.57 3.64 6.41
C GLU A 89 12.51 3.20 7.54
N ASP A 90 12.37 3.80 8.73
CA ASP A 90 13.15 3.45 9.91
C ASP A 90 13.04 1.96 10.26
N ARG A 91 11.83 1.40 10.20
CA ARG A 91 11.59 -0.02 10.47
C ARG A 91 12.22 -0.93 9.43
N ALA A 92 12.11 -0.57 8.15
CA ALA A 92 12.72 -1.34 7.07
C ALA A 92 14.25 -1.37 7.21
N THR A 93 14.86 -0.23 7.52
CA THR A 93 16.30 -0.13 7.82
C THR A 93 16.69 -0.97 9.03
N GLU A 94 15.91 -0.94 10.11
CA GLU A 94 16.16 -1.75 11.30
C GLU A 94 16.11 -3.26 11.00
N LEU A 95 15.08 -3.70 10.26
CA LEU A 95 14.95 -5.09 9.83
C LEU A 95 16.10 -5.53 8.91
N ALA A 96 16.51 -4.66 7.98
CA ALA A 96 17.65 -4.93 7.11
C ALA A 96 18.95 -5.04 7.90
N GLY A 97 19.15 -4.19 8.92
CA GLY A 97 20.28 -4.27 9.84
C GLY A 97 20.31 -5.59 10.64
N PHE A 98 19.15 -6.08 11.11
CA PHE A 98 19.09 -7.41 11.73
C PHE A 98 19.40 -8.53 10.75
N ALA A 99 18.89 -8.44 9.52
CA ALA A 99 19.18 -9.42 8.46
C ALA A 99 20.68 -9.44 8.09
N SER A 100 21.30 -8.27 7.95
CA SER A 100 22.73 -8.15 7.63
C SER A 100 23.62 -8.60 8.78
N ALA A 101 23.20 -8.41 10.04
CA ALA A 101 23.92 -8.91 11.22
C ALA A 101 23.96 -10.45 11.33
N LEU A 102 22.94 -11.14 10.78
CA LEU A 102 22.96 -12.60 10.61
C LEU A 102 23.91 -13.05 9.48
N GLY A 103 24.53 -12.08 8.81
CA GLY A 103 25.20 -12.14 7.51
C GLY A 103 26.40 -13.05 7.32
N PRO A 104 27.20 -13.53 8.30
CA PRO A 104 28.30 -14.42 7.94
C PRO A 104 27.82 -15.76 7.35
N ALA A 105 26.67 -16.27 7.80
CA ALA A 105 26.14 -17.55 7.35
C ALA A 105 25.24 -17.43 6.10
N LEU A 106 24.68 -16.23 5.85
CA LEU A 106 23.65 -15.99 4.83
C LEU A 106 24.01 -14.92 3.81
N ALA A 107 25.23 -14.36 3.83
CA ALA A 107 25.67 -13.29 2.92
C ALA A 107 25.47 -13.65 1.43
N ASP A 108 25.76 -14.90 1.06
CA ASP A 108 25.65 -15.36 -0.33
C ASP A 108 24.23 -15.79 -0.72
N HIS A 109 23.26 -15.77 0.22
CA HIS A 109 21.90 -16.18 -0.07
C HIS A 109 21.15 -15.11 -0.87
N THR A 110 20.21 -15.56 -1.68
CA THR A 110 19.23 -14.70 -2.33
C THR A 110 18.08 -14.47 -1.38
N TRP A 111 17.85 -13.22 -1.02
CA TRP A 111 16.82 -12.79 -0.08
C TRP A 111 15.48 -12.60 -0.79
N LEU A 112 14.46 -13.23 -0.24
CA LEU A 112 13.06 -13.05 -0.60
C LEU A 112 12.38 -12.30 0.54
N VAL A 113 11.39 -11.48 0.19
CA VAL A 113 10.56 -10.77 1.17
C VAL A 113 9.12 -11.21 0.97
N GLU A 114 8.43 -11.48 2.06
CA GLU A 114 6.99 -11.75 2.05
C GLU A 114 6.32 -10.95 3.17
N VAL A 115 5.22 -10.27 2.83
CA VAL A 115 4.53 -9.38 3.77
C VAL A 115 3.10 -9.86 4.00
N TYR A 116 2.79 -10.10 5.26
CA TYR A 116 1.46 -10.48 5.74
C TYR A 116 0.84 -9.30 6.49
N TYR A 117 0.15 -8.44 5.75
CA TYR A 117 -0.56 -7.27 6.27
C TYR A 117 -2.00 -7.21 5.70
N PRO A 118 -3.02 -6.81 6.48
CA PRO A 118 -4.42 -6.84 6.02
C PRO A 118 -4.71 -5.97 4.79
N SER A 119 -4.09 -4.79 4.72
CA SER A 119 -4.28 -3.83 3.63
C SER A 119 -3.28 -4.09 2.50
N ALA A 120 -3.75 -4.57 1.34
CA ALA A 120 -2.88 -4.87 0.20
C ALA A 120 -2.00 -3.68 -0.25
N PRO A 121 -2.52 -2.43 -0.35
CA PRO A 121 -1.69 -1.27 -0.71
C PRO A 121 -0.61 -0.93 0.32
N VAL A 122 -0.81 -1.28 1.58
CA VAL A 122 0.20 -1.10 2.65
C VAL A 122 1.20 -2.25 2.61
N SER A 123 0.73 -3.48 2.40
CA SER A 123 1.59 -4.66 2.22
C SER A 123 2.62 -4.43 1.10
N GLU A 124 2.19 -3.94 -0.06
CA GLU A 124 3.09 -3.61 -1.18
C GLU A 124 4.14 -2.54 -0.82
N LYS A 125 3.76 -1.55 -0.01
CA LYS A 125 4.70 -0.51 0.45
C LYS A 125 5.72 -1.08 1.41
N ILE A 126 5.29 -1.94 2.33
CA ILE A 126 6.18 -2.62 3.27
C ILE A 126 7.16 -3.52 2.52
N ASP A 127 6.68 -4.29 1.54
CA ASP A 127 7.52 -5.17 0.71
C ASP A 127 8.60 -4.34 -0.01
N PHE A 128 8.18 -3.29 -0.70
CA PHE A 128 9.09 -2.40 -1.43
C PHE A 128 10.13 -1.73 -0.51
N ALA A 129 9.69 -1.18 0.64
CA ALA A 129 10.60 -0.53 1.58
C ALA A 129 11.62 -1.52 2.16
N THR A 130 11.18 -2.72 2.53
CA THR A 130 12.03 -3.77 3.11
C THR A 130 13.07 -4.26 2.09
N LYS A 131 12.65 -4.55 0.85
CA LYS A 131 13.57 -4.94 -0.22
C LYS A 131 14.62 -3.86 -0.50
N ASN A 132 14.20 -2.59 -0.56
CA ASN A 132 15.14 -1.49 -0.75
C ASN A 132 16.15 -1.36 0.39
N ALA A 133 15.71 -1.52 1.64
CA ALA A 133 16.59 -1.49 2.78
C ALA A 133 17.62 -2.65 2.76
N LEU A 134 17.17 -3.87 2.43
CA LEU A 134 18.08 -5.01 2.27
C LEU A 134 19.10 -4.79 1.14
N MET A 135 18.69 -4.22 0.02
CA MET A 135 19.60 -3.87 -1.08
C MET A 135 20.60 -2.78 -0.67
N ALA A 136 20.17 -1.80 0.14
CA ALA A 136 21.04 -0.74 0.67
C ALA A 136 22.12 -1.30 1.62
N GLU A 137 21.81 -2.38 2.35
CA GLU A 137 22.76 -3.16 3.16
C GLU A 137 23.66 -4.08 2.30
N GLY A 138 23.52 -4.07 0.98
CA GLY A 138 24.35 -4.85 0.05
C GLY A 138 23.90 -6.31 -0.14
N LEU A 139 22.71 -6.69 0.33
CA LEU A 139 22.19 -8.04 0.19
C LEU A 139 21.60 -8.28 -1.21
N LYS A 140 21.71 -9.52 -1.70
CA LYS A 140 21.12 -9.92 -2.99
C LYS A 140 19.63 -10.21 -2.80
N VAL A 141 18.76 -9.34 -3.30
CA VAL A 141 17.30 -9.47 -3.16
C VAL A 141 16.66 -9.96 -4.47
N SER A 142 15.62 -10.78 -4.36
CA SER A 142 14.80 -11.27 -5.48
C SER A 142 13.35 -10.85 -5.34
N ASP A 143 12.70 -10.54 -6.46
CA ASP A 143 11.26 -10.31 -6.56
C ASP A 143 10.44 -11.60 -6.64
N ARG A 144 11.09 -12.77 -6.62
CA ARG A 144 10.39 -14.05 -6.62
C ARG A 144 9.66 -14.24 -5.30
N ALA A 145 8.39 -14.61 -5.37
CA ALA A 145 7.64 -15.10 -4.21
C ALA A 145 7.83 -16.63 -4.03
N PRO A 146 7.90 -17.14 -2.79
CA PRO A 146 7.80 -18.57 -2.53
C PRO A 146 6.49 -19.13 -3.10
N ARG A 147 6.54 -20.34 -3.67
CA ARG A 147 5.35 -21.05 -4.12
C ARG A 147 4.57 -21.57 -2.91
N LEU A 148 3.38 -21.02 -2.70
CA LEU A 148 2.44 -21.47 -1.69
C LEU A 148 1.66 -22.70 -2.19
N GLY A 149 1.82 -23.84 -1.52
CA GLY A 149 0.97 -25.01 -1.70
C GLY A 149 -0.34 -24.90 -0.91
N VAL A 150 -1.35 -25.68 -1.28
CA VAL A 150 -2.66 -25.72 -0.59
C VAL A 150 -2.53 -26.02 0.91
N GLY A 151 -1.59 -26.89 1.29
CA GLY A 151 -1.32 -27.20 2.69
C GLY A 151 -0.63 -26.06 3.46
N ASP A 152 0.07 -25.17 2.77
CA ASP A 152 0.80 -24.04 3.37
C ASP A 152 -0.21 -22.94 3.75
N VAL A 153 -1.19 -22.70 2.89
CA VAL A 153 -2.33 -21.81 3.17
C VAL A 153 -3.11 -22.30 4.40
N GLN A 154 -3.33 -23.62 4.55
CA GLN A 154 -4.02 -24.15 5.73
C GLN A 154 -3.23 -23.96 7.01
N VAL A 155 -1.90 -24.10 6.97
CA VAL A 155 -1.03 -23.86 8.12
C VAL A 155 -1.09 -22.39 8.52
N LEU A 156 -0.91 -21.47 7.58
CA LEU A 156 -0.90 -20.02 7.84
C LEU A 156 -2.25 -19.48 8.32
N THR A 157 -3.37 -20.09 7.91
CA THR A 157 -4.72 -19.59 8.25
C THR A 157 -5.36 -20.26 9.47
N ARG A 158 -4.89 -21.44 9.89
CA ARG A 158 -5.53 -22.23 10.96
C ARG A 158 -4.68 -22.41 12.21
N MET A 159 -3.41 -22.05 12.15
CA MET A 159 -2.50 -22.15 13.30
C MET A 159 -2.22 -20.75 13.88
N PRO A 160 -1.94 -20.67 15.18
CA PRO A 160 -1.45 -19.43 15.77
C PRO A 160 -0.07 -19.08 15.14
N PRO A 161 0.26 -17.79 14.97
CA PRO A 161 1.45 -17.35 14.24
C PRO A 161 2.76 -17.99 14.71
N GLU A 162 2.90 -18.21 16.02
CA GLU A 162 4.09 -18.79 16.64
C GLU A 162 4.36 -20.22 16.17
N LEU A 163 3.32 -20.93 15.73
CA LEU A 163 3.40 -22.29 15.17
C LEU A 163 3.30 -22.28 13.64
N ALA A 164 2.55 -21.34 13.07
CA ALA A 164 2.28 -21.25 11.65
C ALA A 164 3.56 -20.99 10.85
N TYR A 165 4.36 -19.97 11.21
CA TYR A 165 5.56 -19.60 10.45
C TYR A 165 6.68 -20.63 10.50
N PRO A 166 7.03 -21.23 11.67
CA PRO A 166 7.94 -22.36 11.70
C PRO A 166 7.50 -23.53 10.83
N SER A 167 6.21 -23.88 10.89
CA SER A 167 5.65 -24.98 10.10
C SER A 167 5.65 -24.67 8.60
N ALA A 168 5.32 -23.43 8.20
CA ALA A 168 5.37 -22.99 6.81
C ALA A 168 6.81 -23.00 6.27
N CYS A 169 7.77 -22.53 7.07
CA CYS A 169 9.19 -22.53 6.70
C CYS A 169 9.72 -23.94 6.40
N GLN A 170 9.40 -24.93 7.25
CA GLN A 170 9.76 -26.33 7.01
C GLN A 170 9.15 -26.86 5.70
N ARG A 171 7.90 -26.47 5.41
CA ARG A 171 7.19 -26.91 4.20
C ARG A 171 7.75 -26.26 2.93
N TYR A 172 8.10 -24.98 2.97
CA TYR A 172 8.77 -24.29 1.86
C TYR A 172 10.12 -24.93 1.51
N TYR A 173 10.85 -25.40 2.51
CA TYR A 173 12.09 -26.14 2.27
C TYR A 173 11.79 -27.54 1.71
N ALA A 174 10.86 -28.28 2.33
CA ALA A 174 10.53 -29.64 1.92
C ALA A 174 9.93 -29.73 0.49
N ASN A 175 9.22 -28.70 0.04
CA ASN A 175 8.61 -28.64 -1.29
C ASN A 175 9.50 -27.96 -2.35
N GLY A 176 10.71 -27.50 -1.97
CA GLY A 176 11.66 -26.83 -2.85
C GLY A 176 11.27 -25.42 -3.28
N SER A 177 10.32 -24.79 -2.60
CA SER A 177 9.91 -23.39 -2.81
C SER A 177 11.01 -22.41 -2.36
N LEU A 178 11.69 -22.74 -1.27
CA LEU A 178 12.93 -22.08 -0.82
C LEU A 178 14.10 -23.05 -1.00
N GLY A 179 15.01 -22.71 -1.90
CA GLY A 179 16.23 -23.46 -2.15
C GLY A 179 17.26 -23.28 -1.04
N GLU A 180 18.34 -24.04 -1.11
CA GLU A 180 19.42 -24.03 -0.11
C GLU A 180 20.17 -22.69 -0.03
N GLN A 181 20.13 -21.90 -1.10
CA GLN A 181 20.74 -20.57 -1.20
C GLN A 181 19.70 -19.45 -1.08
N ASP A 182 18.48 -19.75 -0.64
CA ASP A 182 17.44 -18.75 -0.43
C ASP A 182 17.24 -18.46 1.06
N ALA A 183 17.01 -17.20 1.37
CA ALA A 183 16.60 -16.74 2.69
C ALA A 183 15.30 -15.95 2.55
N LEU A 184 14.27 -16.30 3.30
CA LEU A 184 12.99 -15.57 3.30
C LEU A 184 12.87 -14.73 4.57
N LEU A 185 12.78 -13.41 4.40
CA LEU A 185 12.37 -12.49 5.44
C LEU A 185 10.85 -12.28 5.35
N ALA A 186 10.12 -12.81 6.32
CA ALA A 186 8.68 -12.60 6.42
C ALA A 186 8.38 -11.47 7.42
N VAL A 187 7.69 -10.43 6.96
CA VAL A 187 7.20 -9.31 7.78
C VAL A 187 5.72 -9.53 8.05
N VAL A 188 5.33 -9.55 9.32
CA VAL A 188 4.04 -10.08 9.74
C VAL A 188 3.38 -9.13 10.74
N HIS A 189 2.08 -8.92 10.56
CA HIS A 189 1.26 -8.20 11.52
C HIS A 189 0.47 -9.21 12.35
N LEU A 190 0.92 -9.44 13.60
CA LEU A 190 0.41 -10.51 14.45
C LEU A 190 -0.91 -10.14 15.15
N ASP A 191 -0.95 -8.95 15.76
CA ASP A 191 -2.14 -8.44 16.45
C ASP A 191 -2.65 -7.16 15.76
N PRO A 192 -3.91 -7.12 15.29
CA PRO A 192 -4.50 -5.93 14.68
C PRO A 192 -4.54 -4.69 15.59
N ARG A 193 -4.35 -4.86 16.90
CA ARG A 193 -4.32 -3.77 17.89
C ARG A 193 -2.92 -3.18 18.07
N GLU A 194 -1.89 -3.89 17.61
CA GLU A 194 -0.51 -3.44 17.71
C GLU A 194 -0.12 -2.66 16.46
N THR A 195 0.68 -1.61 16.66
CA THR A 195 1.35 -0.89 15.57
C THR A 195 2.71 -1.50 15.25
N ALA A 196 3.13 -2.58 15.91
CA ALA A 196 4.41 -3.23 15.65
C ALA A 196 4.34 -4.11 14.39
N LEU A 197 5.39 -4.05 13.57
CA LEU A 197 5.65 -5.06 12.55
C LEU A 197 6.63 -6.05 13.14
N HIS A 198 6.22 -7.32 13.15
CA HIS A 198 7.05 -8.43 13.58
C HIS A 198 7.75 -9.00 12.35
N ALA A 199 8.90 -9.63 12.54
CA ALA A 199 9.66 -10.21 11.44
C ALA A 199 10.33 -11.50 11.84
N GLY A 200 10.38 -12.43 10.91
CA GLY A 200 11.17 -13.64 11.07
C GLY A 200 11.82 -14.09 9.78
N LEU A 201 12.86 -14.89 9.97
CA LEU A 201 13.72 -15.42 8.94
C LEU A 201 13.47 -16.91 8.77
N CYS A 202 13.19 -17.34 7.55
CA CYS A 202 13.22 -18.73 7.15
C CYS A 202 14.45 -18.99 6.27
N ALA A 203 15.35 -19.85 6.73
CA ALA A 203 16.49 -20.34 5.96
C ALA A 203 16.69 -21.83 6.23
N GLN A 204 16.91 -22.63 5.17
CA GLN A 204 17.17 -24.08 5.28
C GLN A 204 16.13 -24.84 6.13
N GLY A 205 14.86 -24.44 6.02
CA GLY A 205 13.75 -25.04 6.79
C GLY A 205 13.72 -24.68 8.28
N ARG A 206 14.55 -23.73 8.73
CA ARG A 206 14.59 -23.25 10.11
C ARG A 206 14.06 -21.82 10.19
N TRP A 207 13.12 -21.63 11.11
CA TRP A 207 12.55 -20.32 11.41
C TRP A 207 13.24 -19.68 12.61
N THR A 208 13.53 -18.38 12.51
CA THR A 208 14.09 -17.56 13.58
C THR A 208 13.34 -16.24 13.66
N TRP A 209 12.78 -15.91 14.82
CA TRP A 209 12.18 -14.59 15.07
C TRP A 209 13.27 -13.53 15.22
N LEU A 210 13.08 -12.39 14.57
CA LEU A 210 13.98 -11.23 14.65
C LEU A 210 13.39 -10.16 15.55
N ARG A 211 12.08 -9.96 15.44
CA ARG A 211 11.31 -8.98 16.20
C ARG A 211 9.85 -9.41 16.31
#